data_AF-A0A0C2D569-F1
#
_entry.id   AF-A0A0C2D569-F1
#
_cell.length_a   1.000
_cell.length_b   1.000
_cell.length_c   1.000
_cell.angle_alpha   90.00
_cell.angle_beta   90.00
_cell.angle_gamma   90.00
#
_symmetry.space_group_name_H-M   'P 1'
#
loop_
_entity.id
_entity.type
_entity.pdbx_description
1 polymer ?
#
loop_
_entity_poly.entity_id
_entity_poly.type
_entity_poly.pdbx_seq_one_letter_code
_entity_poly.pdbx_strand_id
1 'polypeptide(L)'
;MPLLLVTGYPSCGKSTIVQRIREYFANEGKDVVVICDDDYSTFCRDDYNNATKEKEQRSFLRSSLQKCLNQNTVVICDALNYIKG
;
A
#
# COMPACT_ATOMS: atom_id res chain seq x y z
N MET A 1 -8.46 9.94 10.45
CA MET A 1 -7.32 9.20 9.88
C MET A 1 -7.78 8.50 8.61
N PRO A 2 -7.79 9.21 7.47
CA PRO A 2 -8.22 8.62 6.21
C PRO A 2 -7.20 7.57 5.73
N LEU A 3 -7.68 6.36 5.50
CA LEU A 3 -6.92 5.24 4.94
C LEU A 3 -7.65 4.73 3.69
N LEU A 4 -6.95 4.72 2.56
CA LEU A 4 -7.41 4.07 1.34
C LEU A 4 -6.64 2.76 1.16
N LEU A 5 -7.31 1.63 1.36
CA LEU A 5 -6.76 0.31 1.10
C LEU A 5 -7.10 -0.09 -0.34
N VAL A 6 -6.09 -0.29 -1.19
CA VAL A 6 -6.28 -0.72 -2.58
C VAL A 6 -5.99 -2.21 -2.70
N THR A 7 -6.86 -2.95 -3.39
CA THR A 7 -6.71 -4.40 -3.59
C THR A 7 -7.07 -4.77 -5.02
N GLY A 8 -6.56 -5.90 -5.49
CA GLY A 8 -6.81 -6.40 -6.83
C GLY A 8 -5.65 -7.24 -7.36
N TYR A 9 -5.90 -7.98 -8.43
CA TYR A 9 -4.93 -8.87 -9.04
C TYR A 9 -3.61 -8.16 -9.46
N PRO A 10 -2.50 -8.91 -9.56
CA PRO A 10 -1.27 -8.38 -10.14
C PRO A 10 -1.54 -7.71 -11.50
N SER A 11 -0.93 -6.55 -11.74
CA SER A 11 -1.01 -5.82 -13.01
C SER A 11 -2.41 -5.39 -13.47
N CYS A 12 -3.40 -5.28 -12.58
CA CYS A 12 -4.74 -4.77 -12.92
C CYS A 12 -4.89 -3.22 -12.92
N GLY A 13 -3.78 -2.48 -12.79
CA GLY A 13 -3.78 -1.02 -12.83
C GLY A 13 -3.94 -0.29 -11.49
N LYS A 14 -3.80 -0.99 -10.35
CA LYS A 14 -3.86 -0.39 -8.99
C LYS A 14 -2.98 0.85 -8.86
N SER A 15 -1.68 0.70 -9.13
CA SER A 15 -0.70 1.78 -9.02
C SER A 15 -1.03 2.96 -9.93
N THR A 16 -1.58 2.72 -11.12
CA THR A 16 -2.02 3.79 -12.03
C THR A 16 -3.16 4.61 -11.41
N ILE A 17 -4.15 3.95 -10.81
CA ILE A 17 -5.27 4.63 -10.14
C ILE A 17 -4.80 5.32 -8.85
N VAL A 18 -3.91 4.68 -8.08
CA VAL A 18 -3.33 5.27 -6.87
C VAL A 18 -2.59 6.56 -7.16
N GLN A 19 -1.77 6.62 -8.22
CA GLN A 19 -1.08 7.87 -8.59
C GLN A 19 -2.07 8.98 -8.96
N ARG A 20 -3.13 8.67 -9.73
CA ARG A 20 -4.16 9.66 -10.06
C ARG A 20 -4.88 10.19 -8.81
N ILE A 21 -5.20 9.31 -7.86
CA ILE A 21 -5.83 9.70 -6.58
C ILE A 21 -4.88 10.56 -5.74
N ARG A 22 -3.60 10.17 -5.68
CA ARG A 22 -2.55 10.95 -4.99
C ARG A 22 -2.43 12.34 -5.59
N GLU A 23 -2.34 12.46 -6.91
CA GLU A 23 -2.28 13.73 -7.64
C GLU A 23 -3.50 14.60 -7.36
N TYR A 24 -4.69 14.02 -7.40
CA TYR A 24 -5.93 14.72 -7.06
C TYR A 24 -5.89 15.33 -5.66
N PHE A 25 -5.58 14.54 -4.64
CA PHE A 25 -5.52 15.03 -3.26
C PHE A 25 -4.37 16.02 -3.01
N ALA A 26 -3.23 15.83 -3.67
CA ALA A 26 -2.12 16.77 -3.61
C ALA A 26 -2.52 18.14 -4.21
N ASN A 27 -3.26 18.16 -5.32
CA ASN A 27 -3.79 19.39 -5.92
C ASN A 27 -4.81 20.10 -5.02
N GLU A 28 -5.56 19.36 -4.21
CA GLU A 28 -6.46 19.89 -3.16
C GLU A 28 -5.71 20.33 -1.89
N GLY A 29 -4.37 20.32 -1.90
CA GLY A 29 -3.54 20.75 -0.77
C GLY A 29 -3.53 19.79 0.42
N LYS A 30 -3.87 18.52 0.21
CA LYS A 30 -3.79 17.48 1.24
C LYS A 30 -2.42 16.83 1.25
N ASP A 31 -1.96 16.47 2.45
CA ASP A 31 -0.79 15.60 2.60
C ASP A 31 -1.19 14.15 2.27
N VAL A 32 -0.43 13.51 1.38
CA VAL A 32 -0.74 12.16 0.89
C VAL A 32 0.51 11.30 0.94
N VAL A 33 0.40 10.17 1.63
CA VAL A 33 1.46 9.16 1.72
C VAL A 33 0.96 7.89 1.06
N VAL A 34 1.74 7.37 0.11
CA VAL A 34 1.51 6.07 -0.52
C VAL A 34 2.52 5.09 0.06
N ILE A 35 2.03 3.94 0.52
CA ILE A 35 2.84 2.81 0.99
C ILE A 35 2.54 1.63 0.06
N CYS A 36 3.59 1.01 -0.47
CA CYS A 36 3.48 -0.10 -1.41
C CYS A 36 4.37 -1.30 -1.04
N ASP A 37 4.13 -2.45 -1.68
CA ASP A 37 4.93 -3.66 -1.46
C ASP A 37 6.43 -3.43 -1.72
N ASP A 38 6.75 -2.62 -2.74
CA ASP A 38 8.12 -2.33 -3.18
C ASP A 38 8.91 -1.45 -2.18
N ASP A 39 8.24 -0.85 -1.18
CA ASP A 39 8.91 -0.11 -0.09
C ASP A 39 9.66 -1.04 0.88
N TYR A 40 9.34 -2.34 0.86
CA TYR A 40 10.08 -3.34 1.61
C TYR A 40 11.30 -3.78 0.79
N SER A 41 12.49 -3.32 1.17
CA SER A 41 13.72 -3.48 0.36
C SER A 41 14.09 -4.92 0.01
N THR A 42 13.65 -5.91 0.79
CA THR A 42 13.89 -7.34 0.55
C THR A 42 12.72 -8.04 -0.15
N PHE A 43 11.68 -7.29 -0.55
CA PHE A 43 10.51 -7.81 -1.24
C PHE A 43 10.87 -8.37 -2.61
N CYS A 44 10.41 -9.59 -2.88
CA CYS A 44 10.33 -10.13 -4.23
C CYS A 44 8.90 -10.62 -4.50
N ARG A 45 8.43 -10.51 -5.75
CA ARG A 45 7.10 -11.03 -6.14
C ARG A 45 6.98 -12.54 -5.94
N ASP A 46 8.09 -13.28 -5.97
CA ASP A 46 8.13 -14.72 -5.70
C ASP A 46 7.81 -15.07 -4.24
N ASP A 47 7.91 -14.10 -3.33
CA ASP A 47 7.60 -14.29 -1.92
C ASP A 47 6.10 -14.60 -1.69
N TYR A 48 5.21 -14.22 -2.61
CA TYR A 48 3.79 -14.64 -2.59
C TYR A 48 3.57 -16.14 -2.82
N ASN A 49 4.63 -16.89 -3.12
CA ASN A 49 4.62 -18.36 -3.15
C ASN A 49 5.00 -18.97 -1.79
N ASN A 50 5.36 -18.16 -0.80
CA ASN A 50 5.75 -18.60 0.54
C ASN A 50 4.92 -17.87 1.61
N ALA A 51 4.06 -18.62 2.32
CA ALA A 51 3.15 -18.05 3.31
C ALA A 51 3.85 -17.29 4.45
N THR A 52 5.06 -17.70 4.86
CA THR A 52 5.84 -17.02 5.90
C THR A 52 6.31 -15.66 5.39
N LYS A 53 6.88 -15.62 4.19
CA LYS A 53 7.34 -14.35 3.60
C LYS A 53 6.18 -13.41 3.30
N GLU A 54 5.06 -13.93 2.79
CA GLU A 54 3.85 -13.14 2.60
C GLU A 54 3.36 -12.55 3.94
N LYS A 55 3.41 -13.32 5.02
CA LYS A 55 3.08 -12.83 6.37
C LYS A 55 4.04 -11.72 6.84
N GLU A 56 5.33 -11.85 6.59
CA GLU A 56 6.33 -10.83 6.91
C GLU A 56 6.07 -9.54 6.15
N GLN A 57 5.81 -9.61 4.84
CA GLN A 57 5.44 -8.47 4.01
C GLN A 57 4.17 -7.77 4.52
N ARG A 58 3.12 -8.53 4.84
CA ARG A 58 1.90 -7.97 5.46
C ARG A 58 2.19 -7.28 6.79
N SER A 59 3.15 -7.81 7.57
CA SER A 59 3.54 -7.22 8.84
C SER A 59 4.30 -5.91 8.64
N PHE A 60 5.20 -5.87 7.65
CA PHE A 60 5.88 -4.63 7.22
C PHE A 60 4.87 -3.57 6.81
N LEU A 61 3.99 -3.85 5.85
CA LEU A 61 2.97 -2.91 5.37
C LEU A 61 2.12 -2.36 6.52
N ARG A 62 1.64 -3.24 7.41
CA ARG A 62 0.87 -2.83 8.60
C ARG A 62 1.66 -1.87 9.49
N SER A 63 2.92 -2.17 9.77
CA SER A 63 3.76 -1.32 10.61
C SER A 63 4.04 0.04 9.95
N SER A 64 4.25 0.07 8.65
CA SER A 64 4.46 1.30 7.87
C SER A 64 3.19 2.16 7.87
N LEU A 65 2.03 1.56 7.63
CA LEU A 65 0.74 2.26 7.68
C LEU A 65 0.49 2.86 9.06
N GLN A 66 0.70 2.10 10.13
CA GLN A 66 0.52 2.60 11.50
C GLN A 66 1.40 3.82 11.83
N LYS A 67 2.62 3.89 11.31
CA LYS A 67 3.51 5.04 11.51
C LYS A 67 3.02 6.30 10.78
N CYS A 68 2.35 6.14 9.64
CA CYS A 68 1.89 7.26 8.82
C CYS A 68 0.47 7.74 9.17
N LEU A 69 -0.35 6.90 9.80
CA LEU A 69 -1.74 7.23 10.12
C LEU A 69 -1.84 8.37 11.13
N ASN A 70 -2.41 9.49 10.70
CA ASN A 70 -2.73 10.63 11.55
C ASN A 70 -3.98 11.37 11.03
N GLN A 71 -4.37 12.47 11.66
CA GLN A 71 -5.60 13.20 11.31
C GLN A 71 -5.51 14.02 10.02
N ASN A 72 -4.30 14.42 9.61
CA ASN A 72 -4.06 15.40 8.56
C ASN A 72 -3.56 14.77 7.24
N THR A 73 -3.11 13.53 7.27
CA THR A 73 -2.54 12.83 6.13
C THR A 73 -3.50 11.77 5.57
N VAL A 74 -3.69 11.76 4.25
CA VAL A 74 -4.33 10.67 3.51
C VAL A 74 -3.31 9.57 3.28
N VAL A 75 -3.50 8.42 3.91
CA VAL A 75 -2.61 7.28 3.73
C VAL A 75 -3.23 6.32 2.72
N ILE A 76 -2.47 5.95 1.68
CA ILE A 76 -2.90 5.00 0.64
C ILE A 76 -1.99 3.77 0.72
N CYS A 77 -2.59 2.59 0.78
CA CYS A 77 -1.88 1.31 0.70
C CYS A 77 -2.06 0.72 -0.70
N ASP A 78 -1.01 0.82 -1.53
CA ASP A 78 -0.93 0.21 -2.87
C ASP A 78 -0.18 -1.11 -2.81
N ALA A 79 -0.91 -2.16 -2.44
CA ALA A 79 -0.38 -3.51 -2.40
C ALA A 79 -1.38 -4.50 -3.01
N LEU A 80 -0.99 -5.76 -3.18
CA LEU A 80 -1.96 -6.79 -3.60
C LEU A 80 -3.14 -6.86 -2.63
N ASN A 81 -2.87 -6.79 -1.32
CA ASN A 81 -3.87 -6.90 -0.25
C ASN A 81 -4.86 -8.07 -0.47
N TYR A 82 -4.36 -9.15 -1.04
CA TYR A 82 -5.11 -10.35 -1.38
C TYR A 82 -4.59 -11.48 -0.49
N ILE A 83 -5.33 -11.78 0.58
CA ILE A 83 -4.95 -12.84 1.53
C ILE A 83 -5.40 -14.17 0.94
N LYS A 84 -4.46 -15.07 0.65
CA LYS A 84 -4.77 -16.43 0.15
C LYS A 84 -5.25 -17.40 1.25
N GLY A 85 -5.27 -16.98 2.50
CA GLY A 85 -5.54 -17.81 3.69
C GLY A 85 -4.35 -17.81 4.62
#